data_AF-A0A945TJ96-F1
#
_entry.id   AF-A0A945TJ96-F1
#
_cell.length_a   1.000
_cell.length_b   1.000
_cell.length_c   1.000
_cell.angle_alpha   90.00
_cell.angle_beta   90.00
_cell.angle_gamma   90.00
#
_symmetry.space_group_name_H-M   'P 1'
#
loop_
_entity.id
_entity.type
_entity.pdbx_description
1 polymer ?
#
loop_
_entity_poly.entity_id
_entity_poly.type
_entity_poly.pdbx_seq_one_letter_code
_entity_poly.pdbx_strand_id
1 'polypeptide(L)'
;MTQQQVARRLGVTRQAIASAEAAELGDSINMGRLRNLADALDCELQYVLVPRRPLGDMISDQARKRAEQKLERINRSQALEASAVSTSEMIDDLAQELEVNRPSELWDE
;
A
#
# COMPACT_ATOMS: atom_id res chain seq x y z
N MET A 1 2.69 30.17 14.40
CA MET A 1 2.30 30.11 15.84
C MET A 1 3.53 29.66 16.63
N THR A 2 3.77 30.15 17.85
CA THR A 2 4.93 29.73 18.66
C THR A 2 4.63 28.44 19.45
N GLN A 3 5.66 27.68 19.84
CA GLN A 3 5.49 26.50 20.71
C GLN A 3 4.67 26.81 21.96
N GLN A 4 4.84 28.00 22.55
CA GLN A 4 4.12 28.41 23.74
C GLN A 4 2.63 28.69 23.47
N GLN A 5 2.29 29.17 22.28
CA GLN A 5 0.89 29.36 21.86
C GLN A 5 0.21 28.01 21.58
N VAL A 6 0.90 27.08 20.91
CA VAL A 6 0.41 25.69 20.70
C VAL A 6 0.19 24.99 22.04
N ALA A 7 1.18 25.07 22.93
CA ALA A 7 1.10 24.48 24.26
C ALA A 7 -0.12 24.97 25.04
N ARG A 8 -0.41 26.29 24.99
CA ARG A 8 -1.61 26.87 25.61
C ARG A 8 -2.91 26.36 24.99
N ARG A 9 -2.98 26.24 23.66
CA ARG A 9 -4.17 25.70 22.97
C ARG A 9 -4.42 24.23 23.32
N LEU A 10 -3.36 23.45 23.54
CA LEU A 10 -3.43 22.04 23.91
C LEU A 10 -3.53 21.76 25.42
N GLY A 11 -3.37 22.78 26.28
CA GLY A 11 -3.32 22.57 27.73
C GLY A 11 -2.08 21.78 28.18
N VAL A 12 -0.98 21.85 27.44
CA VAL A 12 0.29 21.14 27.74
C VAL A 12 1.45 22.11 27.97
N THR A 13 2.60 21.59 28.37
CA THR A 13 3.81 22.40 28.55
C THR A 13 4.50 22.71 27.22
N ARG A 14 5.29 23.79 27.17
CA ARG A 14 6.13 24.08 25.99
C ARG A 14 7.10 22.94 25.69
N GLN A 15 7.62 22.29 26.72
CA GLN A 15 8.52 21.15 26.62
C GLN A 15 7.84 19.95 25.97
N ALA A 16 6.54 19.72 26.23
CA ALA A 16 5.77 18.68 25.57
C ALA A 16 5.65 18.93 24.06
N ILE A 17 5.47 20.18 23.63
CA ILE A 17 5.47 20.54 22.21
C ILE A 17 6.84 20.33 21.59
N ALA A 18 7.91 20.80 22.24
CA ALA A 18 9.27 20.58 21.75
C ALA A 18 9.62 19.08 21.63
N SER A 19 9.17 18.26 22.58
CA SER A 19 9.33 16.81 22.52
C SER A 19 8.49 16.17 21.41
N ALA A 20 7.31 16.71 21.11
CA ALA A 20 6.48 16.22 20.02
C ALA A 20 7.10 16.54 18.65
N GLU A 21 7.61 17.77 18.46
CA GLU A 21 8.36 18.17 17.25
C GLU A 21 9.62 17.31 17.06
N ALA A 22 10.36 17.02 18.14
CA ALA A 22 11.52 16.14 18.08
C ALA A 22 11.13 14.68 17.72
N ALA A 23 10.00 14.20 18.22
CA ALA A 23 9.49 12.86 17.90
C ALA A 23 8.97 12.77 16.46
N GLU A 24 8.38 13.84 15.92
CA GLU A 24 7.95 13.96 14.52
C GLU A 24 9.14 13.89 13.57
N LEU A 25 10.20 14.67 13.85
CA LEU A 25 11.45 14.62 13.08
C LEU A 25 12.13 13.24 13.11
N GLY A 26 11.91 12.48 14.18
CA GLY A 26 12.46 11.14 14.36
C GLY A 26 11.51 10.01 13.96
N ASP A 27 10.41 10.30 13.26
CA ASP A 27 9.38 9.32 12.84
C ASP A 27 8.83 8.43 13.99
N SER A 28 8.90 8.93 15.23
CA SER A 28 8.53 8.19 16.45
C SER A 28 7.26 8.73 17.12
N ILE A 29 6.73 9.84 16.61
CA ILE A 29 5.45 10.38 17.04
C ILE A 29 4.31 9.44 16.65
N ASN A 30 3.34 9.26 17.53
CA ASN A 30 2.14 8.50 17.20
C ASN A 30 1.09 9.39 16.51
N MET A 31 0.23 8.77 15.70
CA MET A 31 -0.83 9.46 14.96
C MET A 31 -1.80 10.26 15.84
N GLY A 32 -2.04 9.81 17.08
CA GLY A 32 -2.89 10.55 18.02
C GLY A 32 -2.31 11.90 18.42
N ARG A 33 -0.99 11.95 18.67
CA ARG A 33 -0.27 13.20 18.97
C ARG A 33 -0.20 14.15 17.78
N LEU A 34 0.06 13.63 16.59
CA LEU A 34 -0.01 14.39 15.34
C LEU A 34 -1.40 15.00 15.13
N ARG A 35 -2.46 14.23 15.40
CA ARG A 35 -3.85 14.71 15.28
C ARG A 35 -4.15 15.84 16.27
N ASN A 36 -3.77 15.68 17.54
CA ASN A 36 -3.95 16.74 18.53
C ASN A 36 -3.19 18.02 18.13
N LEU A 37 -1.96 17.90 17.62
CA LEU A 37 -1.20 19.05 17.11
C LEU A 37 -1.93 19.74 15.96
N ALA A 38 -2.46 18.97 15.01
CA ALA A 38 -3.25 19.49 13.90
C ALA A 38 -4.50 20.24 14.40
N ASP A 39 -5.26 19.66 15.33
CA ASP A 39 -6.44 20.30 15.93
C ASP A 39 -6.10 21.63 16.60
N ALA A 40 -4.98 21.71 17.32
CA ALA A 40 -4.53 22.94 17.95
C ALA A 40 -4.06 24.01 16.96
N LEU A 41 -3.64 23.57 15.78
CA LEU A 41 -3.27 24.43 14.65
C LEU A 41 -4.47 24.79 13.77
N ASP A 42 -5.68 24.33 14.10
CA ASP A 42 -6.88 24.47 13.27
C ASP A 42 -6.67 23.85 11.87
N CYS A 43 -6.06 22.66 11.87
CA CYS A 43 -5.68 21.89 10.68
C CYS A 43 -6.25 20.48 10.75
N GLU A 44 -6.46 19.85 9.60
CA GLU A 44 -6.86 18.45 9.49
C GLU A 44 -5.64 17.57 9.18
N LEU A 45 -5.46 16.49 9.94
CA LEU A 45 -4.42 15.49 9.67
C LEU A 45 -4.91 14.51 8.58
N GLN A 46 -4.40 14.68 7.35
CA GLN A 46 -4.64 13.76 6.24
C GLN A 46 -3.54 12.68 6.17
N TYR A 47 -3.92 11.40 6.27
CA TYR A 47 -3.00 10.27 6.14
C TYR A 47 -3.24 9.56 4.81
N VAL A 48 -2.28 9.65 3.89
CA VAL A 48 -2.39 9.11 2.53
C VAL A 48 -1.25 8.14 2.27
N LEU A 49 -1.60 6.96 1.75
CA LEU A 49 -0.64 6.01 1.20
C LEU A 49 -0.53 6.24 -0.29
N VAL A 50 0.65 6.64 -0.76
CA VAL A 50 0.94 6.82 -2.17
C VAL A 50 1.72 5.61 -2.67
N PRO A 51 1.21 4.87 -3.68
CA PRO A 51 1.95 3.78 -4.30
C PRO A 51 3.32 4.25 -4.83
N ARG A 52 4.37 3.43 -4.61
CA ARG A 52 5.72 3.75 -5.10
C ARG A 52 5.87 3.63 -6.62
N ARG A 53 4.90 3.00 -7.29
CA ARG A 53 4.82 2.79 -8.73
C ARG A 53 3.37 3.05 -9.18
N PRO A 54 3.11 3.34 -10.47
CA PRO A 54 1.76 3.45 -10.98
C PRO A 54 0.93 2.22 -10.62
N LEU A 55 -0.31 2.44 -10.16
CA LEU A 55 -1.18 1.35 -9.72
C LEU A 55 -1.47 0.36 -10.87
N GLY A 56 -1.58 0.86 -12.11
CA GLY A 56 -1.74 0.03 -13.31
C GLY A 56 -0.60 -0.99 -13.44
N ASP A 57 0.66 -0.52 -13.41
CA ASP A 57 1.83 -1.40 -13.47
C ASP A 57 1.81 -2.47 -12.37
N MET A 58 1.41 -2.09 -11.15
CA MET A 58 1.31 -3.03 -10.03
C MET A 58 0.24 -4.10 -10.26
N ILE A 59 -0.90 -3.73 -10.86
CA ILE A 59 -1.99 -4.65 -11.20
C ILE A 59 -1.56 -5.59 -12.33
N SER A 60 -0.99 -5.07 -13.41
CA SER A 60 -0.56 -5.87 -14.55
C SER A 60 0.58 -6.84 -14.18
N ASP A 61 1.55 -6.40 -13.36
CA ASP A 61 2.59 -7.29 -12.81
C ASP A 61 1.97 -8.45 -12.01
N GLN A 62 0.97 -8.15 -11.18
CA GLN A 62 0.30 -9.14 -10.35
C GLN A 62 -0.55 -10.10 -11.20
N ALA A 63 -1.23 -9.60 -12.23
CA ALA A 63 -2.00 -10.40 -13.18
C ALA A 63 -1.12 -11.40 -13.92
N ARG A 64 0.04 -10.96 -14.41
CA ARG A 64 1.02 -11.83 -15.06
C ARG A 64 1.52 -12.91 -14.11
N LYS A 65 1.92 -12.53 -12.89
CA LYS A 65 2.38 -13.47 -11.86
C LYS A 65 1.33 -14.54 -11.53
N ARG A 66 0.05 -14.16 -11.49
CA ARG A 66 -1.06 -15.09 -11.25
C ARG A 66 -1.33 -16.01 -12.41
N ALA A 67 -1.28 -15.50 -13.63
CA ALA A 67 -1.41 -16.30 -14.84
C ALA A 67 -0.31 -17.37 -14.91
N GLU A 68 0.94 -16.99 -14.64
CA GLU A 68 2.09 -17.91 -14.54
C GLU A 68 1.82 -19.01 -13.51
N GLN A 69 1.45 -18.66 -12.27
CA GLN A 69 1.17 -19.64 -11.22
C GLN A 69 0.03 -20.61 -11.56
N LYS A 70 -1.05 -20.11 -12.17
CA LYS A 70 -2.19 -20.94 -12.60
C LYS A 70 -1.78 -21.92 -13.69
N LEU A 71 -1.07 -21.44 -14.70
CA LEU A 71 -0.61 -22.28 -15.81
C LEU A 71 0.44 -23.31 -15.35
N GLU A 72 1.35 -22.94 -14.45
CA GLU A 72 2.28 -23.90 -13.82
C GLU A 72 1.55 -24.98 -13.03
N ARG A 73 0.47 -24.65 -12.33
CA ARG A 73 -0.34 -25.62 -11.60
C ARG A 73 -1.05 -26.58 -12.56
N ILE A 74 -1.62 -26.05 -13.65
CA ILE A 74 -2.26 -26.84 -14.70
C ILE A 74 -1.23 -27.77 -15.36
N ASN A 75 -0.07 -27.24 -15.77
CA ASN A 75 1.01 -28.03 -16.36
C ASN A 75 1.50 -29.13 -15.43
N ARG A 76 1.68 -28.85 -14.13
CA ARG A 76 2.05 -29.91 -13.16
C ARG A 76 1.00 -31.02 -13.07
N SER A 77 -0.28 -30.68 -13.15
CA SER A 77 -1.36 -31.68 -13.17
C SER A 77 -1.48 -32.43 -14.51
N GLN A 78 -1.11 -31.80 -15.63
CA GLN A 78 -1.23 -32.33 -17.00
C GLN A 78 0.09 -32.88 -17.57
N ALA A 79 1.22 -32.78 -16.86
CA ALA A 79 2.51 -33.35 -17.28
C ALA A 79 2.49 -34.89 -17.39
N LEU A 80 1.44 -35.54 -16.86
CA LEU A 80 1.16 -36.96 -17.06
C LEU A 80 0.51 -37.26 -18.44
N GLU A 81 0.09 -36.23 -19.18
CA GLU A 81 -0.70 -36.27 -20.43
C GLU A 81 0.02 -35.46 -21.54
N ALA A 82 1.29 -35.77 -21.85
CA ALA A 82 2.05 -35.46 -23.08
C ALA A 82 1.95 -34.07 -23.79
N SER A 83 1.41 -33.01 -23.19
CA SER A 83 1.32 -31.68 -23.81
C SER A 83 1.26 -30.57 -22.77
N ALA A 84 2.41 -30.26 -22.17
CA ALA A 84 2.56 -29.13 -21.26
C ALA A 84 3.63 -28.17 -21.78
N VAL A 85 3.19 -27.16 -22.55
CA VAL A 85 4.02 -25.99 -22.85
C VAL A 85 3.14 -24.76 -22.66
N SER A 86 3.39 -23.99 -21.62
CA SER A 86 2.85 -22.62 -21.50
C SER A 86 3.79 -21.68 -22.23
N THR A 87 3.27 -20.99 -23.25
CA THR A 87 4.00 -19.93 -23.96
C THR A 87 3.77 -18.58 -23.27
N SER A 88 4.68 -17.62 -23.44
CA SER A 88 4.49 -16.23 -22.97
C SER A 88 3.15 -15.66 -23.42
N GLU A 89 2.71 -15.93 -24.65
CA GLU A 89 1.44 -15.46 -25.19
C GLU A 89 0.24 -15.97 -24.36
N MET A 90 0.24 -17.24 -23.93
CA MET A 90 -0.83 -17.78 -23.08
C MET A 90 -0.85 -17.14 -21.68
N ILE A 91 0.33 -16.79 -21.16
CA ILE A 91 0.45 -16.08 -19.87
C ILE A 91 -0.14 -14.68 -20.01
N ASP A 92 0.22 -13.96 -21.08
CA ASP A 92 -0.23 -12.58 -21.30
C ASP A 92 -1.75 -12.53 -21.55
N ASP A 93 -2.31 -13.48 -22.33
CA ASP A 93 -3.75 -13.59 -22.56
C ASP A 93 -4.53 -13.86 -21.25
N LEU A 94 -4.04 -14.81 -20.43
CA LEU A 94 -4.66 -15.12 -19.14
C LEU A 94 -4.50 -13.95 -18.16
N ALA A 95 -3.37 -13.25 -18.17
CA ALA A 95 -3.15 -12.07 -17.34
C ALA A 95 -4.17 -10.98 -17.69
N GLN A 96 -4.40 -10.72 -18.99
CA GLN A 96 -5.39 -9.76 -19.44
C GLN A 96 -6.82 -10.18 -19.04
N GLU A 97 -7.16 -11.47 -19.13
CA GLU A 97 -8.46 -11.97 -18.66
C GLU A 97 -8.64 -11.73 -17.15
N LEU A 98 -7.62 -12.03 -16.35
CA LEU A 98 -7.65 -11.85 -14.89
C LEU A 98 -7.77 -10.38 -14.51
N GLU A 99 -7.06 -9.49 -15.19
CA GLU A 99 -7.12 -8.04 -14.95
C GLU A 99 -8.52 -7.48 -15.23
N VAL A 100 -9.14 -7.87 -16.35
CA VAL A 100 -10.43 -7.30 -16.79
C VAL A 100 -11.62 -7.94 -16.10
N ASN A 101 -11.65 -9.27 -16.01
CA ASN A 101 -12.86 -10.01 -15.63
C ASN A 101 -12.83 -10.49 -14.18
N ARG A 102 -11.65 -10.65 -13.57
CA ARG A 102 -11.50 -11.26 -12.24
C ARG A 102 -10.46 -10.55 -11.36
N PRO A 103 -10.56 -9.22 -11.19
CA PRO A 103 -9.56 -8.45 -10.46
C PRO A 103 -9.42 -8.85 -8.97
N SER A 104 -10.46 -9.44 -8.37
CA SER A 104 -10.39 -9.98 -7.00
C SER A 104 -9.42 -11.16 -6.89
N GLU A 105 -9.36 -12.03 -7.90
CA GLU A 105 -8.49 -13.22 -7.91
C GLU A 105 -7.00 -12.86 -7.99
N LEU A 106 -6.66 -11.60 -8.32
CA LEU A 106 -5.27 -11.15 -8.35
C LEU A 106 -4.59 -11.24 -6.99
N TRP A 107 -5.35 -11.11 -5.90
CA TRP A 107 -4.81 -11.01 -4.55
C TRP A 107 -5.23 -12.17 -3.62
N ASP A 108 -6.04 -13.12 -4.08
CA ASP A 108 -6.47 -14.31 -3.33
C ASP A 108 -5.34 -15.34 -3.19
N GLU A 109 -5.05 -15.89 -2.01
CA GLU A 109 -3.93 -16.84 -1.82
C GLU A 109 -3.98 -18.09 -2.72
#